data_AF-A0A800IEV7-F1
#
_entry.id   AF-A0A800IEV7-F1
#
_cell.length_a   1.000
_cell.length_b   1.000
_cell.length_c   1.000
_cell.angle_alpha   90.00
_cell.angle_beta   90.00
_cell.angle_gamma   90.00
#
_symmetry.space_group_name_H-M   'P 1'
#
loop_
_entity.id
_entity.type
_entity.pdbx_description
1 polymer ?
#
loop_
_entity_poly.entity_id
_entity_poly.type
_entity_poly.pdbx_seq_one_letter_code
_entity_poly.pdbx_strand_id
1 'polypeptide(L)'
;MPELLLGLDVGTSSARAMVFTPAGVSLGAAQVGLVSSHPEPGRVEQDAAVVWEVVQQVQKRALAAAGCAPNDLASVGVATQRSSVVIWERASGHPVAPMVVWNDLRGDERAAQLQAEGFPVMNITAAAKLEGVLAALPDGRQRAHAGELAWGTLESYLVYRLTGGKRHITDRSCAWSTAYLDFFNPTQWNEALIAHQGLPLEFFPTLCDTTGFLGVTEAKTFGAAVPIGAVVADQQAGMFAHQALEQGRWKATFGTSGVLMVATGQHLDTSSGLVPMALAGWGDKTLLAAEGMVRSAGEMLPWAVSQGFAPSVEELCLQAGQTPDAGGVSVLPALHGLGTPHNNPTASVAVRGRSATTTAAHLARAVLEGVALRMAEIVHLAATHHPIGPTTALPVDGGLTRSDVFCQILADLLARPVTRRHQVEATAWGAARAGAQGVGVETSDSTDFCQRFNPTLTPTEARQRLHQWQAQTLNFSQKKDKS
;
A
#
# COMPACT_ATOMS: atom_id res chain seq x y z
N MET A 1 31.37 -9.27 -8.70
CA MET A 1 30.15 -9.42 -9.52
C MET A 1 29.16 -8.35 -9.06
N PRO A 2 28.18 -7.92 -9.86
CA PRO A 2 27.11 -7.07 -9.33
C PRO A 2 26.40 -7.81 -8.20
N GLU A 3 26.27 -7.16 -7.05
CA GLU A 3 25.72 -7.74 -5.82
C GLU A 3 24.64 -6.86 -5.20
N LEU A 4 24.51 -5.61 -5.64
CA LEU A 4 23.60 -4.65 -5.01
C LEU A 4 22.18 -4.74 -5.59
N LEU A 5 21.21 -4.38 -4.78
CA LEU A 5 19.79 -4.44 -5.13
C LEU A 5 19.20 -3.05 -5.13
N LEU A 6 18.45 -2.68 -6.17
CA LEU A 6 17.71 -1.43 -6.21
C LEU A 6 16.21 -1.70 -6.01
N GLY A 7 15.64 -1.06 -4.98
CA GLY A 7 14.19 -1.00 -4.80
C GLY A 7 13.65 0.36 -5.22
N LEU A 8 12.70 0.37 -6.15
CA LEU A 8 11.91 1.55 -6.50
C LEU A 8 10.55 1.45 -5.81
N ASP A 9 10.16 2.49 -5.08
CA ASP A 9 8.86 2.63 -4.42
C ASP A 9 8.20 3.94 -4.88
N VAL A 10 7.19 3.82 -5.74
CA VAL A 10 6.50 4.98 -6.34
C VAL A 10 5.08 5.07 -5.81
N GLY A 11 4.94 5.73 -4.65
CA GLY A 11 3.65 5.98 -4.01
C GLY A 11 2.95 7.23 -4.55
N THR A 12 1.87 7.63 -3.89
CA THR A 12 1.06 8.78 -4.31
C THR A 12 1.74 10.14 -4.07
N SER A 13 2.39 10.33 -2.92
CA SER A 13 2.96 11.64 -2.53
C SER A 13 4.46 11.76 -2.75
N SER A 14 5.14 10.67 -3.09
CA SER A 14 6.57 10.67 -3.36
C SER A 14 7.01 9.42 -4.10
N ALA A 15 8.07 9.54 -4.90
CA ALA A 15 8.86 8.40 -5.33
C ALA A 15 10.10 8.24 -4.45
N ARG A 16 10.53 7.00 -4.26
CA ARG A 16 11.74 6.62 -3.52
C ARG A 16 12.55 5.62 -4.32
N ALA A 17 13.86 5.70 -4.15
CA ALA A 17 14.79 4.68 -4.58
C ALA A 17 15.74 4.37 -3.42
N MET A 18 16.03 3.09 -3.22
CA MET A 18 16.93 2.64 -2.18
C MET A 18 17.82 1.51 -2.69
N VAL A 19 19.12 1.62 -2.39
CA VAL A 19 20.13 0.63 -2.73
C VAL A 19 20.44 -0.21 -1.50
N PHE A 20 20.38 -1.52 -1.64
CA PHE A 20 20.62 -2.48 -0.56
C PHE A 20 21.73 -3.45 -0.90
N THR A 21 22.41 -3.93 0.14
CA THR A 21 23.14 -5.20 0.06
C THR A 21 22.16 -6.38 0.06
N PRO A 22 22.57 -7.60 -0.34
CA PRO A 22 21.74 -8.80 -0.20
C PRO A 22 21.34 -9.11 1.25
N ALA A 23 22.06 -8.58 2.23
CA ALA A 23 21.73 -8.69 3.65
C ALA A 23 20.65 -7.70 4.13
N GLY A 24 20.12 -6.86 3.23
CA GLY A 24 19.10 -5.86 3.56
C GLY A 24 19.63 -4.58 4.20
N VAL A 25 20.95 -4.35 4.16
CA VAL A 25 21.55 -3.09 4.64
C VAL A 25 21.37 -2.01 3.58
N SER A 26 20.72 -0.90 3.95
CA SER A 26 20.56 0.27 3.08
C SER A 26 21.89 1.02 2.95
N LEU A 27 22.42 1.10 1.72
CA LEU A 27 23.65 1.84 1.40
C LEU A 27 23.39 3.27 0.95
N GLY A 28 22.24 3.51 0.32
CA GLY A 28 21.86 4.83 -0.16
C GLY A 28 20.38 4.90 -0.45
N ALA A 29 19.79 6.06 -0.21
CA ALA A 29 18.37 6.31 -0.41
C ALA A 29 18.14 7.71 -0.96
N ALA A 30 17.08 7.85 -1.74
CA ALA A 30 16.59 9.15 -2.17
C ALA A 30 15.07 9.14 -2.20
N GLN A 31 14.48 10.29 -1.88
CA GLN A 31 13.04 10.53 -1.95
C GLN A 31 12.81 11.89 -2.58
N VAL A 32 11.82 11.97 -3.45
CA VAL A 32 11.35 13.24 -4.06
C VAL A 32 9.82 13.24 -4.03
N GLY A 33 9.26 14.38 -3.64
CA GLY A 33 7.81 14.57 -3.58
C GLY A 33 7.15 14.54 -4.95
N LEU A 34 5.95 13.99 -5.01
CA LEU A 34 5.06 14.01 -6.17
C LEU A 34 3.88 14.92 -5.84
N VAL A 35 3.50 15.75 -6.81
CA VAL A 35 2.39 16.70 -6.66
C VAL A 35 1.19 16.16 -7.41
N SER A 36 0.03 16.14 -6.75
CA SER A 36 -1.25 15.84 -7.40
C SER A 36 -1.99 17.13 -7.69
N SER A 37 -2.65 17.19 -8.84
CA SER A 37 -3.60 18.25 -9.18
C SER A 37 -5.02 17.83 -8.85
N HIS A 38 -5.87 18.83 -8.59
CA HIS A 38 -7.29 18.68 -8.27
C HIS A 38 -8.12 19.57 -9.19
N PRO A 39 -8.33 19.17 -10.47
CA PRO A 39 -8.98 20.01 -11.45
C PRO A 39 -10.47 20.27 -11.13
N GLU A 40 -11.13 19.34 -10.46
CA GLU A 40 -12.50 19.46 -9.96
C GLU A 40 -12.64 18.73 -8.61
N PRO A 41 -13.70 18.98 -7.82
CA PRO A 41 -13.97 18.22 -6.60
C PRO A 41 -13.98 16.70 -6.85
N GLY A 42 -13.23 15.96 -6.04
CA GLY A 42 -13.11 14.50 -6.18
C GLY A 42 -12.18 14.02 -7.30
N ARG A 43 -11.67 14.91 -8.15
CA ARG A 43 -10.66 14.58 -9.17
C ARG A 43 -9.26 14.67 -8.56
N VAL A 44 -8.43 13.68 -8.84
CA VAL A 44 -7.03 13.60 -8.42
C VAL A 44 -6.19 13.09 -9.58
N GLU A 45 -5.31 13.95 -10.09
CA GLU A 45 -4.50 13.65 -11.26
C GLU A 45 -3.01 13.91 -11.00
N GLN A 46 -2.15 13.22 -11.75
CA GLN A 46 -0.70 13.41 -11.74
C GLN A 46 -0.16 13.41 -13.18
N ASP A 47 0.90 14.17 -13.44
CA ASP A 47 1.60 14.09 -14.72
C ASP A 47 2.55 12.88 -14.72
N ALA A 48 2.24 11.86 -15.53
CA ALA A 48 3.06 10.64 -15.62
C ALA A 48 4.45 10.88 -16.26
N ALA A 49 4.65 11.95 -17.03
CA ALA A 49 5.97 12.34 -17.52
C ALA A 49 6.81 12.89 -16.36
N VAL A 50 6.23 13.73 -15.51
CA VAL A 50 6.88 14.24 -14.28
C VAL A 50 7.18 13.11 -13.31
N VAL A 51 6.24 12.19 -13.09
CA VAL A 51 6.48 11.00 -12.24
C VAL A 51 7.70 10.22 -12.76
N TRP A 52 7.82 10.02 -14.07
CA TRP A 52 8.97 9.34 -14.66
C TRP A 52 10.29 10.11 -14.49
N GLU A 53 10.29 11.43 -14.65
CA GLU A 53 11.47 12.28 -14.37
C GLU A 53 11.92 12.14 -12.93
N VAL A 54 10.96 12.16 -12.00
CA VAL A 54 11.20 11.97 -10.57
C VAL A 54 11.77 10.59 -10.27
N VAL A 55 11.27 9.52 -10.92
CA VAL A 55 11.82 8.15 -10.79
C VAL A 55 13.29 8.10 -11.22
N GLN A 56 13.64 8.69 -12.37
CA GLN A 56 15.04 8.79 -12.80
C GLN A 56 15.89 9.60 -11.82
N GLN A 57 15.33 10.68 -11.26
CA GLN A 57 16.02 11.52 -10.29
C GLN A 57 16.32 10.77 -8.99
N VAL A 58 15.35 10.06 -8.42
CA VAL A 58 15.56 9.29 -7.18
C VAL A 58 16.53 8.13 -7.41
N GLN A 59 16.44 7.43 -8.54
CA GLN A 59 17.40 6.38 -8.91
C GLN A 59 18.85 6.92 -8.89
N LYS A 60 19.12 8.02 -9.62
CA LYS A 60 20.46 8.63 -9.69
C LYS A 60 20.96 9.09 -8.33
N ARG A 61 20.08 9.72 -7.52
CA ARG A 61 20.43 10.20 -6.17
C ARG A 61 20.72 9.05 -5.21
N ALA A 62 19.95 7.97 -5.25
CA ALA A 62 20.15 6.81 -4.38
C ALA A 62 21.46 6.09 -4.70
N LEU A 63 21.78 5.91 -5.99
CA LEU A 63 23.06 5.35 -6.44
C LEU A 63 24.25 6.23 -6.02
N ALA A 64 24.14 7.54 -6.21
CA ALA A 64 25.17 8.48 -5.77
C ALA A 64 25.37 8.48 -4.25
N ALA A 65 24.28 8.43 -3.47
CA ALA A 65 24.33 8.33 -2.01
C ALA A 65 24.96 7.00 -1.54
N ALA A 66 24.75 5.91 -2.28
CA ALA A 66 25.37 4.62 -2.03
C ALA A 66 26.83 4.52 -2.50
N GLY A 67 27.31 5.50 -3.28
CA GLY A 67 28.65 5.48 -3.87
C GLY A 67 28.84 4.40 -4.93
N CYS A 68 27.77 3.98 -5.63
CA CYS A 68 27.81 2.93 -6.65
C CYS A 68 27.26 3.39 -8.01
N ALA A 69 27.51 2.60 -9.05
CA ALA A 69 27.03 2.80 -10.40
C ALA A 69 25.91 1.79 -10.75
N PRO A 70 25.09 2.07 -11.79
CA PRO A 70 24.08 1.11 -12.25
C PRO A 70 24.63 -0.29 -12.56
N ASN A 71 25.89 -0.42 -13.01
CA ASN A 71 26.54 -1.71 -13.29
C ASN A 71 26.85 -2.54 -12.04
N ASP A 72 26.79 -1.97 -10.85
CA ASP A 72 26.98 -2.69 -9.58
C ASP A 72 25.69 -3.37 -9.10
N LEU A 73 24.56 -3.04 -9.73
CA LEU A 73 23.25 -3.61 -9.42
C LEU A 73 23.08 -4.98 -10.06
N ALA A 74 22.70 -5.96 -9.26
CA ALA A 74 22.30 -7.29 -9.72
C ALA A 74 20.84 -7.31 -10.20
N SER A 75 19.97 -6.48 -9.60
CA SER A 75 18.57 -6.38 -10.00
C SER A 75 17.90 -5.05 -9.60
N VAL A 76 16.81 -4.76 -10.29
CA VAL A 76 15.83 -3.73 -9.93
C VAL A 76 14.50 -4.40 -9.59
N GLY A 77 13.92 -4.03 -8.45
CA GLY A 77 12.54 -4.32 -8.11
C GLY A 77 11.68 -3.06 -8.17
N VAL A 78 10.49 -3.16 -8.75
CA VAL A 78 9.56 -2.04 -8.93
C VAL A 78 8.31 -2.25 -8.09
N ALA A 79 8.06 -1.35 -7.14
CA ALA A 79 6.81 -1.26 -6.40
C ALA A 79 6.13 0.09 -6.62
N THR A 80 4.79 0.06 -6.77
CA THR A 80 4.02 1.27 -7.05
C THR A 80 2.68 1.31 -6.32
N GLN A 81 2.11 2.51 -6.23
CA GLN A 81 0.70 2.69 -5.89
C GLN A 81 -0.20 1.92 -6.86
N ARG A 82 -1.25 1.31 -6.31
CA ARG A 82 -2.22 0.48 -7.02
C ARG A 82 -3.22 1.32 -7.84
N SER A 83 -4.00 0.67 -8.70
CA SER A 83 -5.23 1.16 -9.37
C SER A 83 -5.20 2.47 -10.18
N SER A 84 -4.10 3.21 -10.20
CA SER A 84 -3.97 4.47 -10.96
C SER A 84 -3.91 4.16 -12.46
N VAL A 85 -4.49 4.99 -13.31
CA VAL A 85 -4.60 4.73 -14.75
C VAL A 85 -3.65 5.64 -15.54
N VAL A 86 -2.75 5.05 -16.31
CA VAL A 86 -1.87 5.75 -17.26
C VAL A 86 -2.21 5.27 -18.67
N ILE A 87 -2.34 6.20 -19.62
CA ILE A 87 -2.45 5.92 -21.06
C ILE A 87 -1.31 6.63 -21.77
N TRP A 88 -0.60 5.93 -22.65
CA TRP A 88 0.55 6.46 -23.39
C TRP A 88 0.59 5.96 -24.84
N GLU A 89 1.32 6.65 -25.70
CA GLU A 89 1.60 6.19 -27.05
C GLU A 89 2.68 5.10 -27.03
N ARG A 90 2.45 3.97 -27.71
CA ARG A 90 3.44 2.89 -27.79
C ARG A 90 4.74 3.37 -28.45
N ALA A 91 4.65 4.12 -29.55
CA ALA A 91 5.83 4.53 -30.31
C ALA A 91 6.82 5.38 -29.49
N SER A 92 6.32 6.27 -28.63
CA SER A 92 7.13 7.26 -27.92
C SER A 92 7.25 6.99 -26.41
N GLY A 93 6.31 6.25 -25.82
CA GLY A 93 6.16 6.14 -24.37
C GLY A 93 5.64 7.43 -23.72
N HIS A 94 5.16 8.39 -24.51
CA HIS A 94 4.64 9.67 -24.01
C HIS A 94 3.20 9.50 -23.48
N PRO A 95 2.91 9.92 -22.24
CA PRO A 95 1.54 9.94 -21.73
C PRO A 95 0.66 10.87 -22.58
N VAL A 96 -0.57 10.43 -22.89
CA VAL A 96 -1.52 11.20 -23.72
C VAL A 96 -2.59 11.93 -22.90
N ALA A 97 -2.63 11.69 -21.60
CA ALA A 97 -3.49 12.34 -20.62
C ALA A 97 -2.80 12.34 -19.23
N PRO A 98 -3.26 13.19 -18.29
CA PRO A 98 -2.89 13.05 -16.90
C PRO A 98 -3.21 11.64 -16.37
N MET A 99 -2.32 11.09 -15.54
CA MET A 99 -2.59 9.87 -14.80
C MET A 99 -3.73 10.12 -13.81
N VAL A 100 -4.77 9.30 -13.88
CA VAL A 100 -5.86 9.32 -12.89
C VAL A 100 -5.44 8.51 -11.68
N VAL A 101 -5.35 9.16 -10.52
CA VAL A 101 -4.86 8.54 -9.28
C VAL A 101 -5.93 7.60 -8.68
N TRP A 102 -5.51 6.59 -7.93
CA TRP A 102 -6.39 5.57 -7.35
C TRP A 102 -7.56 6.12 -6.51
N ASN A 103 -7.35 7.22 -5.79
CA ASN A 103 -8.35 7.85 -4.92
C ASN A 103 -9.23 8.89 -5.65
N ASP A 104 -9.11 9.01 -6.97
CA ASP A 104 -10.02 9.80 -7.80
C ASP A 104 -11.42 9.17 -7.84
N LEU A 105 -12.44 10.00 -7.63
CA LEU A 105 -13.85 9.62 -7.48
C LEU A 105 -14.65 9.66 -8.79
N ARG A 106 -14.04 9.94 -9.94
CA ARG A 106 -14.73 9.94 -11.24
C ARG A 106 -15.33 8.61 -11.63
N GLY A 107 -14.87 7.53 -11.00
CA GLY A 107 -15.35 6.17 -11.21
C GLY A 107 -16.62 5.83 -10.42
N ASP A 108 -17.13 6.70 -9.53
CA ASP A 108 -18.24 6.38 -8.63
C ASP A 108 -19.51 5.95 -9.39
N GLU A 109 -19.97 6.77 -10.33
CA GLU A 109 -21.17 6.48 -11.11
C GLU A 109 -20.99 5.25 -12.00
N ARG A 110 -19.85 5.16 -12.70
CA ARG A 110 -19.59 4.04 -13.61
C ARG A 110 -19.43 2.71 -12.86
N ALA A 111 -18.82 2.71 -11.67
CA ALA A 111 -18.74 1.51 -10.84
C ALA A 111 -20.13 1.05 -10.38
N ALA A 112 -21.01 1.96 -9.97
CA ALA A 112 -22.38 1.62 -9.61
C ALA A 112 -23.16 1.00 -10.78
N GLN A 113 -22.98 1.53 -12.00
CA GLN A 113 -23.56 0.96 -13.22
C GLN A 113 -23.03 -0.46 -13.50
N LEU A 114 -21.71 -0.64 -13.49
CA LEU A 114 -21.08 -1.95 -13.73
C LEU A 114 -21.50 -2.99 -12.68
N GLN A 115 -21.66 -2.58 -11.41
CA GLN A 115 -22.19 -3.44 -10.36
C GLN A 115 -23.64 -3.87 -10.63
N ALA A 116 -24.50 -2.94 -11.06
CA ALA A 116 -25.87 -3.26 -11.44
C ALA A 116 -25.95 -4.20 -12.65
N GLU A 117 -24.93 -4.18 -13.51
CA GLU A 117 -24.76 -5.07 -14.67
C GLU A 117 -24.11 -6.42 -14.32
N GLY A 118 -23.75 -6.65 -13.05
CA GLY A 118 -23.20 -7.92 -12.55
C GLY A 118 -21.67 -8.00 -12.51
N PHE A 119 -20.96 -6.90 -12.76
CA PHE A 119 -19.51 -6.84 -12.62
C PHE A 119 -19.12 -6.30 -11.23
N PRO A 120 -18.35 -7.05 -10.41
CA PRO A 120 -17.99 -6.64 -9.04
C PRO A 120 -16.86 -5.60 -9.05
N VAL A 121 -17.11 -4.44 -9.64
CA VAL A 121 -16.16 -3.33 -9.81
C VAL A 121 -16.32 -2.35 -8.66
N MET A 122 -15.21 -1.93 -8.05
CA MET A 122 -15.21 -0.83 -7.08
C MET A 122 -14.86 0.49 -7.76
N ASN A 123 -15.39 1.60 -7.26
CA ASN A 123 -15.12 2.95 -7.78
C ASN A 123 -13.63 3.32 -7.86
N ILE A 124 -12.82 2.87 -6.91
CA ILE A 124 -11.38 3.15 -6.87
C ILE A 124 -10.59 2.41 -7.97
N THR A 125 -11.17 1.38 -8.59
CA THR A 125 -10.46 0.49 -9.53
C THR A 125 -10.31 1.13 -10.92
N ALA A 126 -9.31 0.67 -11.68
CA ALA A 126 -9.08 1.15 -13.04
C ALA A 126 -10.28 0.89 -13.97
N ALA A 127 -10.99 -0.23 -13.80
CA ALA A 127 -12.15 -0.58 -14.63
C ALA A 127 -13.30 0.44 -14.57
N ALA A 128 -13.42 1.18 -13.47
CA ALA A 128 -14.41 2.24 -13.33
C ALA A 128 -14.00 3.55 -14.04
N LYS A 129 -12.74 3.68 -14.46
CA LYS A 129 -12.15 4.95 -14.91
C LYS A 129 -11.64 4.91 -16.36
N LEU A 130 -11.08 3.78 -16.79
CA LEU A 130 -10.34 3.67 -18.06
C LEU A 130 -11.17 4.09 -19.28
N GLU A 131 -12.41 3.61 -19.39
CA GLU A 131 -13.32 3.95 -20.50
C GLU A 131 -13.55 5.46 -20.62
N GLY A 132 -13.77 6.13 -19.49
CA GLY A 132 -13.98 7.58 -19.44
C GLY A 132 -12.72 8.37 -19.79
N VAL A 133 -11.55 7.92 -19.32
CA VAL A 133 -10.26 8.55 -19.68
C VAL A 133 -10.00 8.40 -21.18
N LEU A 134 -10.25 7.22 -21.75
CA LEU A 134 -10.06 6.94 -23.16
C LEU A 134 -11.03 7.74 -24.04
N ALA A 135 -12.29 7.90 -23.61
CA ALA A 135 -13.31 8.68 -24.32
C ALA A 135 -13.02 10.18 -24.34
N ALA A 136 -12.27 10.70 -23.37
CA ALA A 136 -11.86 12.09 -23.31
C ALA A 136 -10.70 12.43 -24.28
N LEU A 137 -10.03 11.42 -24.84
CA LEU A 137 -8.95 11.60 -25.81
C LEU A 137 -9.50 11.75 -27.23
N PRO A 138 -8.92 12.64 -28.06
CA PRO A 138 -9.20 12.67 -29.50
C PRO A 138 -8.96 11.29 -30.12
N ASP A 139 -10.02 10.73 -30.71
CA ASP A 139 -10.05 9.40 -31.33
C ASP A 139 -9.53 8.27 -30.43
N GLY A 140 -9.58 8.44 -29.10
CA GLY A 140 -8.89 7.56 -28.15
C GLY A 140 -9.23 6.08 -28.32
N ARG A 141 -10.53 5.77 -28.50
CA ARG A 141 -10.96 4.39 -28.78
C ARG A 141 -10.37 3.85 -30.08
N GLN A 142 -10.48 4.60 -31.17
CA GLN A 142 -9.94 4.17 -32.46
C GLN A 142 -8.42 3.93 -32.37
N ARG A 143 -7.68 4.81 -31.70
CA ARG A 143 -6.24 4.69 -31.50
C ARG A 143 -5.86 3.50 -30.61
N ALA A 144 -6.66 3.17 -29.60
CA ALA A 144 -6.48 1.95 -28.82
C ALA A 144 -6.72 0.68 -29.67
N HIS A 145 -7.78 0.65 -30.49
CA HIS A 145 -8.06 -0.42 -31.45
C HIS A 145 -7.03 -0.54 -32.58
N ALA A 146 -6.39 0.56 -32.96
CA ALA A 146 -5.29 0.58 -33.92
C ALA A 146 -3.94 0.14 -33.31
N GLY A 147 -3.89 -0.12 -31.99
CA GLY A 147 -2.66 -0.48 -31.28
C GLY A 147 -1.67 0.68 -31.11
N GLU A 148 -2.08 1.93 -31.31
CA GLU A 148 -1.23 3.10 -31.14
C GLU A 148 -1.02 3.45 -29.66
N LEU A 149 -2.05 3.19 -28.84
CA LEU A 149 -2.05 3.44 -27.41
C LEU A 149 -1.79 2.15 -26.62
N ALA A 150 -1.19 2.33 -25.44
CA ALA A 150 -1.15 1.34 -24.38
C ALA A 150 -1.72 1.97 -23.10
N TRP A 151 -2.27 1.13 -22.24
CA TRP A 151 -2.62 1.53 -20.88
C TRP A 151 -2.03 0.57 -19.87
N GLY A 152 -2.02 1.01 -18.62
CA GLY A 152 -1.73 0.15 -17.48
C GLY A 152 -1.80 0.93 -16.19
N THR A 153 -1.60 0.20 -15.10
CA THR A 153 -1.24 0.80 -13.81
C THR A 153 0.19 1.33 -13.84
N LEU A 154 0.57 2.09 -12.80
CA LEU A 154 1.82 2.86 -12.80
C LEU A 154 3.05 1.98 -13.01
N GLU A 155 3.09 0.77 -12.44
CA GLU A 155 4.19 -0.17 -12.63
C GLU A 155 4.36 -0.58 -14.10
N SER A 156 3.25 -0.79 -14.82
CA SER A 156 3.29 -1.20 -16.22
C SER A 156 3.90 -0.11 -17.08
N TYR A 157 3.50 1.14 -16.84
CA TYR A 157 4.09 2.31 -17.47
C TYR A 157 5.59 2.45 -17.09
N LEU A 158 5.96 2.31 -15.82
CA LEU A 158 7.36 2.42 -15.40
C LEU A 158 8.23 1.33 -16.03
N VAL A 159 7.77 0.09 -16.10
CA VAL A 159 8.50 -1.00 -16.77
C VAL A 159 8.60 -0.73 -18.27
N TYR A 160 7.56 -0.19 -18.89
CA TYR A 160 7.61 0.24 -20.30
C TYR A 160 8.71 1.28 -20.51
N ARG A 161 8.78 2.31 -19.66
CA ARG A 161 9.81 3.36 -19.71
C ARG A 161 11.21 2.82 -19.41
N LEU A 162 11.35 1.98 -18.39
CA LEU A 162 12.62 1.39 -17.98
C LEU A 162 13.20 0.50 -19.07
N THR A 163 12.37 -0.23 -19.81
CA THR A 163 12.82 -1.18 -20.84
C THR A 163 12.96 -0.57 -22.24
N GLY A 164 12.71 0.74 -22.39
CA GLY A 164 12.71 1.42 -23.69
C GLY A 164 11.58 0.93 -24.61
N GLY A 165 10.41 0.63 -24.05
CA GLY A 165 9.21 0.19 -24.77
C GLY A 165 9.17 -1.31 -25.12
N LYS A 166 10.14 -2.11 -24.64
CA LYS A 166 10.25 -3.55 -24.98
C LYS A 166 9.33 -4.45 -24.16
N ARG A 167 8.76 -3.95 -23.06
CA ARG A 167 7.89 -4.70 -22.15
C ARG A 167 6.68 -3.87 -21.76
N HIS A 168 5.50 -4.38 -22.05
CA HIS A 168 4.21 -3.87 -21.58
C HIS A 168 3.57 -4.98 -20.75
N ILE A 169 3.89 -5.00 -19.46
CA ILE A 169 3.59 -6.12 -18.55
C ILE A 169 3.01 -5.60 -17.23
N THR A 170 2.32 -6.46 -16.50
CA THR A 170 1.84 -6.22 -15.12
C THR A 170 1.81 -7.53 -14.35
N ASP A 171 2.02 -7.49 -13.05
CA ASP A 171 1.93 -8.68 -12.21
C ASP A 171 0.52 -8.87 -11.63
N ARG A 172 0.25 -10.03 -11.01
CA ARG A 172 -1.07 -10.35 -10.45
C ARG A 172 -1.49 -9.37 -9.36
N SER A 173 -0.56 -8.88 -8.54
CA SER A 173 -0.88 -7.97 -7.44
C SER A 173 -1.33 -6.59 -7.93
N CYS A 174 -0.69 -6.05 -8.97
CA CYS A 174 -1.12 -4.81 -9.61
C CYS A 174 -2.40 -5.02 -10.44
N ALA A 175 -2.47 -6.08 -11.25
CA ALA A 175 -3.63 -6.42 -12.07
C ALA A 175 -4.91 -6.62 -11.24
N TRP A 176 -4.82 -7.25 -10.07
CA TRP A 176 -5.97 -7.43 -9.16
C TRP A 176 -6.64 -6.10 -8.81
N SER A 177 -5.83 -5.06 -8.58
CA SER A 177 -6.31 -3.73 -8.19
C SER A 177 -7.07 -2.99 -9.31
N THR A 178 -7.04 -3.52 -10.53
CA THR A 178 -7.71 -2.93 -11.69
C THR A 178 -9.17 -3.33 -11.82
N ALA A 179 -9.60 -4.42 -11.16
CA ALA A 179 -10.86 -5.14 -11.39
C ALA A 179 -11.01 -5.75 -12.80
N TYR A 180 -9.99 -5.66 -13.66
CA TYR A 180 -9.95 -6.40 -14.92
C TYR A 180 -9.36 -7.78 -14.80
N LEU A 181 -8.61 -8.11 -13.73
CA LEU A 181 -8.18 -9.49 -13.50
C LEU A 181 -9.39 -10.34 -13.11
N ASP A 182 -9.51 -11.54 -13.66
CA ASP A 182 -10.60 -12.44 -13.30
C ASP A 182 -10.48 -12.84 -11.82
N PHE A 183 -11.55 -12.56 -11.07
CA PHE A 183 -11.58 -12.73 -9.62
C PHE A 183 -11.55 -14.20 -9.18
N PHE A 184 -12.16 -15.09 -9.98
CA PHE A 184 -12.22 -16.53 -9.69
C PHE A 184 -11.06 -17.29 -10.32
N ASN A 185 -10.50 -16.78 -11.42
CA ASN A 185 -9.32 -17.29 -12.06
C ASN A 185 -8.26 -16.19 -12.29
N PRO A 186 -7.49 -15.81 -11.26
CA PRO A 186 -6.55 -14.68 -11.32
C PRO A 186 -5.28 -14.95 -12.18
N THR A 187 -5.33 -15.94 -13.05
CA THR A 187 -4.31 -16.21 -14.08
C THR A 187 -4.64 -15.56 -15.43
N GLN A 188 -5.84 -14.99 -15.59
CA GLN A 188 -6.33 -14.40 -16.82
C GLN A 188 -7.06 -13.07 -16.58
N TRP A 189 -7.22 -12.29 -17.65
CA TRP A 189 -8.09 -11.12 -17.66
C TRP A 189 -9.57 -11.52 -17.70
N ASN A 190 -10.43 -10.69 -17.12
CA ASN A 190 -11.88 -10.75 -17.21
C ASN A 190 -12.32 -10.24 -18.59
N GLU A 191 -12.22 -11.11 -19.59
CA GLU A 191 -12.55 -10.78 -20.97
C GLU A 191 -14.01 -10.34 -21.16
N ALA A 192 -14.93 -10.82 -20.31
CA ALA A 192 -16.33 -10.39 -20.36
C ALA A 192 -16.49 -8.90 -20.02
N LEU A 193 -15.82 -8.41 -18.97
CA LEU A 193 -15.82 -6.99 -18.62
C LEU A 193 -15.12 -6.14 -19.69
N ILE A 194 -13.98 -6.61 -20.19
CA ILE A 194 -13.22 -5.93 -21.25
C ILE A 194 -14.07 -5.77 -22.52
N ALA A 195 -14.71 -6.85 -22.97
CA ALA A 195 -15.60 -6.84 -24.12
C ALA A 195 -16.85 -5.98 -23.88
N HIS A 196 -17.43 -6.04 -22.68
CA HIS A 196 -18.58 -5.20 -22.31
C HIS A 196 -18.26 -3.70 -22.45
N GLN A 197 -17.03 -3.27 -22.12
CA GLN A 197 -16.59 -1.88 -22.26
C GLN A 197 -16.07 -1.53 -23.67
N GLY A 198 -16.09 -2.49 -24.60
CA GLY A 198 -15.67 -2.29 -25.99
C GLY A 198 -14.17 -1.99 -26.14
N LEU A 199 -13.34 -2.57 -25.26
CA LEU A 199 -11.89 -2.42 -25.29
C LEU A 199 -11.23 -3.66 -25.93
N PRO A 200 -10.17 -3.49 -26.73
CA PRO A 200 -9.46 -4.63 -27.33
C PRO A 200 -8.48 -5.24 -26.32
N LEU A 201 -8.33 -6.56 -26.31
CA LEU A 201 -7.48 -7.26 -25.34
C LEU A 201 -6.00 -6.89 -25.49
N GLU A 202 -5.52 -6.63 -26.70
CA GLU A 202 -4.16 -6.15 -26.98
C GLU A 202 -3.84 -4.76 -26.42
N PHE A 203 -4.85 -4.01 -25.96
CA PHE A 203 -4.64 -2.75 -25.24
C PHE A 203 -4.11 -2.99 -23.82
N PHE A 204 -4.34 -4.17 -23.25
CA PHE A 204 -3.97 -4.54 -21.89
C PHE A 204 -2.52 -5.03 -21.80
N PRO A 205 -1.83 -4.79 -20.68
CA PRO A 205 -0.51 -5.37 -20.46
C PRO A 205 -0.56 -6.91 -20.40
N THR A 206 0.52 -7.56 -20.81
CA THR A 206 0.68 -9.00 -20.61
C THR A 206 0.85 -9.30 -19.12
N LEU A 207 0.08 -10.26 -18.59
CA LEU A 207 0.25 -10.74 -17.22
C LEU A 207 1.61 -11.45 -17.08
N CYS A 208 2.48 -10.97 -16.20
CA CYS A 208 3.78 -11.56 -15.90
C CYS A 208 3.85 -12.11 -14.48
N ASP A 209 4.83 -12.96 -14.22
CA ASP A 209 5.13 -13.42 -12.86
C ASP A 209 5.53 -12.23 -11.97
N THR A 210 5.27 -12.32 -10.68
CA THR A 210 5.62 -11.25 -9.72
C THR A 210 7.13 -11.13 -9.54
N THR A 211 7.85 -12.25 -9.57
CA THR A 211 9.32 -12.30 -9.55
C THR A 211 9.84 -13.18 -10.67
N GLY A 212 10.88 -12.74 -11.37
CA GLY A 212 11.54 -13.49 -12.44
C GLY A 212 12.42 -12.57 -13.29
N PHE A 213 12.91 -13.07 -14.42
CA PHE A 213 13.56 -12.21 -15.41
C PHE A 213 12.49 -11.48 -16.25
N LEU A 214 12.03 -10.33 -15.78
CA LEU A 214 10.89 -9.61 -16.38
C LEU A 214 11.32 -8.67 -17.53
N GLY A 215 12.62 -8.41 -17.65
CA GLY A 215 13.20 -7.58 -18.69
C GLY A 215 14.55 -7.04 -18.25
N VAL A 216 15.10 -6.14 -19.06
CA VAL A 216 16.32 -5.39 -18.74
C VAL A 216 16.06 -3.91 -18.94
N THR A 217 16.63 -3.10 -18.04
CA THR A 217 16.61 -1.65 -18.20
C THR A 217 17.35 -1.23 -19.47
N GLU A 218 16.92 -0.15 -20.10
CA GLU A 218 17.60 0.45 -21.24
C GLU A 218 18.78 1.29 -20.75
N ALA A 219 19.97 1.01 -21.27
CA ALA A 219 21.19 1.70 -20.85
C ALA A 219 21.14 3.22 -21.05
N LYS A 220 20.40 3.70 -22.07
CA LYS A 220 20.25 5.14 -22.35
C LYS A 220 19.50 5.88 -21.24
N THR A 221 18.46 5.26 -20.66
CA THR A 221 17.61 5.88 -19.64
C THR A 221 18.10 5.57 -18.23
N PHE A 222 18.53 4.34 -17.99
CA PHE A 222 18.91 3.86 -16.65
C PHE A 222 20.41 3.97 -16.36
N GLY A 223 21.25 4.06 -17.39
CA GLY A 223 22.72 4.10 -17.29
C GLY A 223 23.42 2.74 -17.44
N ALA A 224 22.67 1.64 -17.37
CA ALA A 224 23.15 0.28 -17.63
C ALA A 224 21.99 -0.64 -18.03
N ALA A 225 22.31 -1.80 -18.58
CA ALA A 225 21.36 -2.91 -18.74
C ALA A 225 21.35 -3.75 -17.46
N VAL A 226 20.35 -3.54 -16.61
CA VAL A 226 20.16 -4.23 -15.33
C VAL A 226 18.88 -5.06 -15.39
N PRO A 227 18.89 -6.32 -14.92
CA PRO A 227 17.67 -7.11 -14.84
C PRO A 227 16.58 -6.45 -13.99
N ILE A 228 15.35 -6.45 -14.50
CA ILE A 228 14.15 -6.17 -13.70
C ILE A 228 13.68 -7.50 -13.13
N GLY A 229 13.90 -7.69 -11.84
CA GLY A 229 13.66 -8.96 -11.15
C GLY A 229 12.25 -9.09 -10.58
N ALA A 230 11.56 -7.98 -10.33
CA ALA A 230 10.22 -7.98 -9.78
C ALA A 230 9.43 -6.74 -10.15
N VAL A 231 8.12 -6.95 -10.26
CA VAL A 231 7.08 -5.94 -10.40
C VAL A 231 5.97 -6.35 -9.45
N VAL A 232 5.60 -5.48 -8.52
CA VAL A 232 4.67 -5.83 -7.44
C VAL A 232 3.99 -4.57 -6.89
N ALA A 233 2.77 -4.69 -6.38
CA ALA A 233 2.10 -3.57 -5.72
C ALA A 233 2.77 -3.22 -4.37
N ASP A 234 2.63 -1.97 -3.93
CA ASP A 234 3.27 -1.43 -2.72
C ASP A 234 3.01 -2.24 -1.43
N GLN A 235 1.75 -2.58 -1.13
CA GLN A 235 1.42 -3.34 0.08
C GLN A 235 1.97 -4.76 0.03
N GLN A 236 1.92 -5.39 -1.15
CA GLN A 236 2.46 -6.71 -1.44
C GLN A 236 3.99 -6.72 -1.39
N ALA A 237 4.68 -5.68 -1.86
CA ALA A 237 6.11 -5.51 -1.62
C ALA A 237 6.42 -5.52 -0.11
N GLY A 238 5.60 -4.87 0.72
CA GLY A 238 5.72 -4.99 2.17
C GLY A 238 5.62 -6.44 2.67
N MET A 239 4.81 -7.30 2.04
CA MET A 239 4.77 -8.74 2.38
C MET A 239 6.09 -9.43 2.06
N PHE A 240 6.72 -9.14 0.90
CA PHE A 240 8.06 -9.64 0.58
C PHE A 240 9.12 -9.16 1.60
N ALA A 241 9.07 -7.89 2.01
CA ALA A 241 9.99 -7.31 2.97
C ALA A 241 10.03 -8.10 4.30
N HIS A 242 8.85 -8.54 4.76
CA HIS A 242 8.65 -9.30 6.00
C HIS A 242 8.60 -10.82 5.80
N GLN A 243 8.86 -11.32 4.59
CA GLN A 243 8.70 -12.75 4.22
C GLN A 243 7.31 -13.32 4.52
N ALA A 244 6.28 -12.48 4.45
CA ALA A 244 4.93 -12.83 4.80
C ALA A 244 4.16 -13.46 3.62
N LEU A 245 4.74 -14.46 2.95
CA LEU A 245 4.14 -15.08 1.75
C LEU A 245 3.39 -16.39 2.06
N GLU A 246 3.72 -17.04 3.18
CA GLU A 246 3.09 -18.30 3.61
C GLU A 246 1.78 -18.04 4.36
N GLN A 247 0.84 -18.98 4.29
CA GLN A 247 -0.45 -18.87 4.97
C GLN A 247 -0.28 -18.60 6.48
N GLY A 248 -1.02 -17.62 6.99
CA GLY A 248 -0.96 -17.21 8.40
C GLY A 248 0.19 -16.27 8.73
N ARG A 249 1.08 -15.96 7.77
CA ARG A 249 2.01 -14.83 7.90
C ARG A 249 1.28 -13.52 7.63
N TRP A 250 1.76 -12.45 8.24
CA TRP A 250 1.10 -11.15 8.21
C TRP A 250 2.07 -10.00 8.48
N LYS A 251 1.63 -8.78 8.19
CA LYS A 251 2.31 -7.52 8.53
C LYS A 251 1.31 -6.37 8.65
N ALA A 252 1.72 -5.30 9.32
CA ALA A 252 0.97 -4.05 9.34
C ALA A 252 1.83 -2.83 8.96
N THR A 253 1.38 -2.06 7.97
CA THR A 253 2.03 -0.80 7.56
C THR A 253 1.25 0.38 8.12
N PHE A 254 1.93 1.33 8.76
CA PHE A 254 1.33 2.56 9.30
C PHE A 254 1.90 3.81 8.61
N GLY A 255 1.35 4.12 7.44
CA GLY A 255 1.54 5.38 6.72
C GLY A 255 0.43 6.37 7.08
N THR A 256 -0.06 7.13 6.09
CA THR A 256 -1.28 7.95 6.23
C THR A 256 -2.43 7.13 6.80
N SER A 257 -2.66 5.95 6.23
CA SER A 257 -3.54 4.90 6.75
C SER A 257 -2.73 3.78 7.42
N GLY A 258 -3.41 2.94 8.20
CA GLY A 258 -2.89 1.71 8.77
C GLY A 258 -3.46 0.51 8.02
N VAL A 259 -2.61 -0.38 7.52
CA VAL A 259 -3.04 -1.52 6.69
C VAL A 259 -2.47 -2.81 7.28
N LEU A 260 -3.35 -3.73 7.67
CA LEU A 260 -2.98 -5.12 7.98
C LEU A 260 -3.12 -5.94 6.70
N MET A 261 -2.13 -6.78 6.40
CA MET A 261 -2.24 -7.83 5.39
C MET A 261 -1.90 -9.19 5.99
N VAL A 262 -2.67 -10.21 5.62
CA VAL A 262 -2.47 -11.61 6.00
C VAL A 262 -2.41 -12.46 4.74
N ALA A 263 -1.39 -13.30 4.59
CA ALA A 263 -1.33 -14.27 3.51
C ALA A 263 -2.30 -15.42 3.78
N THR A 264 -3.14 -15.74 2.78
CA THR A 264 -4.20 -16.75 2.90
C THR A 264 -3.89 -18.03 2.11
N GLY A 265 -2.71 -18.12 1.49
CA GLY A 265 -2.32 -19.24 0.63
C GLY A 265 -2.90 -19.07 -0.77
N GLN A 266 -3.51 -20.10 -1.34
CA GLN A 266 -4.16 -20.05 -2.67
C GLN A 266 -5.70 -19.95 -2.57
N HIS A 267 -6.22 -19.76 -1.36
CA HIS A 267 -7.64 -19.68 -1.09
C HIS A 267 -8.08 -18.23 -0.89
N LEU A 268 -9.14 -17.88 -1.59
CA LEU A 268 -9.77 -16.57 -1.49
C LEU A 268 -10.56 -16.48 -0.18
N ASP A 269 -10.25 -15.49 0.64
CA ASP A 269 -11.02 -15.22 1.85
C ASP A 269 -12.17 -14.26 1.56
N THR A 270 -13.38 -14.80 1.59
CA THR A 270 -14.62 -14.04 1.44
C THR A 270 -15.44 -13.99 2.74
N SER A 271 -14.92 -14.57 3.82
CA SER A 271 -15.68 -14.87 5.03
C SER A 271 -15.29 -14.03 6.25
N SER A 272 -14.04 -13.55 6.31
CA SER A 272 -13.54 -12.83 7.48
C SER A 272 -14.02 -11.38 7.58
N GLY A 273 -14.55 -10.80 6.50
CA GLY A 273 -14.82 -9.36 6.41
C GLY A 273 -13.58 -8.50 6.11
N LEU A 274 -12.41 -9.13 5.94
CA LEU A 274 -11.25 -8.53 5.27
C LEU A 274 -11.46 -8.51 3.75
N VAL A 275 -10.71 -7.64 3.06
CA VAL A 275 -10.79 -7.52 1.60
C VAL A 275 -9.81 -8.50 0.96
N PRO A 276 -10.27 -9.48 0.16
CA PRO A 276 -9.37 -10.41 -0.51
C PRO A 276 -8.57 -9.72 -1.63
N MET A 277 -7.34 -10.19 -1.83
CA MET A 277 -6.49 -9.75 -2.93
C MET A 277 -5.45 -10.74 -3.38
N ALA A 278 -4.95 -10.56 -4.61
CA ALA A 278 -3.72 -11.20 -5.05
C ALA A 278 -2.52 -10.65 -4.30
N LEU A 279 -1.71 -11.55 -3.75
CA LEU A 279 -0.44 -11.26 -3.11
C LEU A 279 0.72 -11.35 -4.10
N ALA A 280 0.78 -12.42 -4.90
CA ALA A 280 1.79 -12.65 -5.94
C ALA A 280 1.36 -13.80 -6.88
N GLY A 281 1.99 -13.95 -8.05
CA GLY A 281 1.73 -15.09 -8.93
C GLY A 281 2.91 -15.53 -9.78
N TRP A 282 2.93 -16.83 -10.12
CA TRP A 282 3.91 -17.48 -10.99
C TRP A 282 3.23 -18.56 -11.82
N GLY A 283 3.20 -18.41 -13.15
CA GLY A 283 2.48 -19.34 -14.02
C GLY A 283 1.01 -19.51 -13.60
N ASP A 284 0.64 -20.74 -13.24
CA ASP A 284 -0.68 -21.14 -12.76
C ASP A 284 -0.89 -20.92 -11.24
N LYS A 285 0.18 -20.67 -10.48
CA LYS A 285 0.12 -20.46 -9.04
C LYS A 285 -0.16 -19.00 -8.72
N THR A 286 -1.24 -18.74 -7.97
CA THR A 286 -1.53 -17.43 -7.38
C THR A 286 -1.60 -17.52 -5.87
N LEU A 287 -0.77 -16.72 -5.18
CA LEU A 287 -0.90 -16.50 -3.76
C LEU A 287 -1.85 -15.34 -3.51
N LEU A 288 -2.70 -15.50 -2.51
CA LEU A 288 -3.71 -14.56 -2.08
C LEU A 288 -3.41 -14.04 -0.68
N ALA A 289 -4.01 -12.90 -0.39
CA ALA A 289 -4.00 -12.26 0.92
C ALA A 289 -5.38 -11.68 1.25
N ALA A 290 -5.54 -11.30 2.50
CA ALA A 290 -6.68 -10.55 3.00
C ALA A 290 -6.17 -9.27 3.66
N GLU A 291 -6.80 -8.13 3.35
CA GLU A 291 -6.40 -6.80 3.81
C GLU A 291 -7.48 -6.20 4.72
N GLY A 292 -7.05 -5.54 5.79
CA GLY A 292 -7.91 -4.70 6.61
C GLY A 292 -7.29 -3.33 6.84
N MET A 293 -8.10 -2.27 6.80
CA MET A 293 -7.60 -0.90 6.80
C MET A 293 -8.18 -0.03 7.93
N VAL A 294 -7.28 0.61 8.68
CA VAL A 294 -7.54 1.82 9.47
C VAL A 294 -7.34 3.02 8.53
N ARG A 295 -8.44 3.62 8.04
CA ARG A 295 -8.37 4.71 7.04
C ARG A 295 -7.54 5.90 7.50
N SER A 296 -7.62 6.25 8.78
CA SER A 296 -6.87 7.36 9.39
C SER A 296 -5.92 6.85 10.46
N ALA A 297 -4.63 6.73 10.15
CA ALA A 297 -3.60 6.32 11.10
C ALA A 297 -2.56 7.44 11.29
N GLY A 298 -1.49 7.47 10.47
CA GLY A 298 -0.43 8.46 10.60
C GLY A 298 -0.91 9.90 10.39
N GLU A 299 -1.95 10.14 9.58
CA GLU A 299 -2.54 11.48 9.41
C GLU A 299 -3.24 12.02 10.66
N MET A 300 -3.55 11.17 11.64
CA MET A 300 -4.11 11.61 12.92
C MET A 300 -3.13 12.47 13.72
N LEU A 301 -1.82 12.28 13.53
CA LEU A 301 -0.79 13.02 14.26
C LEU A 301 -0.75 14.49 13.82
N PRO A 302 -0.57 14.83 12.52
CA PRO A 302 -0.64 16.22 12.09
C PRO A 302 -2.03 16.82 12.28
N TRP A 303 -3.11 16.03 12.15
CA TRP A 303 -4.44 16.50 12.51
C TRP A 303 -4.52 16.92 13.99
N ALA A 304 -4.04 16.08 14.92
CA ALA A 304 -4.09 16.39 16.36
C ALA A 304 -3.28 17.65 16.71
N VAL A 305 -2.13 17.84 16.06
CA VAL A 305 -1.34 19.08 16.15
C VAL A 305 -2.16 20.28 15.67
N SER A 306 -2.86 20.18 14.53
CA SER A 306 -3.74 21.25 14.03
C SER A 306 -4.89 21.60 14.99
N GLN A 307 -5.31 20.64 15.83
CA GLN A 307 -6.33 20.84 16.86
C GLN A 307 -5.75 21.37 18.18
N GLY A 308 -4.45 21.65 18.23
CA GLY A 308 -3.76 22.17 19.42
C GLY A 308 -3.51 21.13 20.51
N PHE A 309 -3.50 19.83 20.19
CA PHE A 309 -3.22 18.79 21.20
C PHE A 309 -1.74 18.77 21.59
N ALA A 310 -0.88 19.14 20.65
CA ALA A 310 0.56 19.29 20.83
C ALA A 310 1.09 20.31 19.80
N PRO A 311 2.25 20.95 20.03
CA PRO A 311 2.83 21.92 19.11
C PRO A 311 3.45 21.28 17.86
N SER A 312 3.83 20.00 17.92
CA SER A 312 4.40 19.26 16.80
C SER A 312 4.09 17.77 16.90
N VAL A 313 4.29 17.04 15.81
CA VAL A 313 4.10 15.58 15.76
C VAL A 313 5.09 14.85 16.67
N GLU A 314 6.32 15.35 16.77
CA GLU A 314 7.35 14.82 17.66
C GLU A 314 6.94 15.00 19.13
N GLU A 315 6.51 16.20 19.50
CA GLU A 315 6.05 16.50 20.85
C GLU A 315 4.80 15.70 21.21
N LEU A 316 3.88 15.47 20.26
CA LEU A 316 2.72 14.59 20.47
C LEU A 316 3.15 13.17 20.85
N CYS A 317 4.12 12.59 20.14
CA CYS A 317 4.65 11.26 20.46
C CYS A 317 5.34 11.22 21.83
N LEU A 318 6.12 12.25 22.16
CA LEU A 318 6.80 12.36 23.46
C LEU A 318 5.79 12.47 24.61
N GLN A 319 4.80 13.36 24.49
CA GLN A 319 3.75 13.56 25.49
C GLN A 319 2.89 12.32 25.72
N ALA A 320 2.60 11.55 24.67
CA ALA A 320 1.91 10.27 24.80
C ALA A 320 2.71 9.25 25.64
N GLY A 321 4.04 9.39 25.73
CA GLY A 321 4.89 8.56 26.59
C GLY A 321 4.95 9.00 28.05
N GLN A 322 4.46 10.19 28.39
CA GLN A 322 4.53 10.76 29.75
C GLN A 322 3.39 10.31 30.67
N THR A 323 2.42 9.58 30.15
CA THR A 323 1.28 9.02 30.89
C THR A 323 1.14 7.53 30.59
N PRO A 324 0.75 6.69 31.57
CA PRO A 324 0.55 5.26 31.34
C PRO A 324 -0.68 4.96 30.46
N ASP A 325 -1.68 5.85 30.43
CA ASP A 325 -2.91 5.70 29.66
C ASP A 325 -3.55 7.05 29.31
N ALA A 326 -4.65 7.01 28.56
CA ALA A 326 -5.40 8.18 28.10
C ALA A 326 -6.30 8.83 29.17
N GLY A 327 -6.29 8.39 30.43
CA GLY A 327 -7.04 9.01 31.53
C GLY A 327 -8.56 9.04 31.31
N GLY A 328 -9.10 8.01 30.63
CA GLY A 328 -10.52 7.93 30.24
C GLY A 328 -10.89 8.67 28.96
N VAL A 329 -9.95 9.41 28.35
CA VAL A 329 -10.15 10.06 27.06
C VAL A 329 -10.07 9.02 25.93
N SER A 330 -10.92 9.15 24.93
CA SER A 330 -10.84 8.37 23.69
C SER A 330 -10.91 9.28 22.46
N VAL A 331 -10.12 8.95 21.44
CA VAL A 331 -10.16 9.60 20.12
C VAL A 331 -10.51 8.55 19.07
N LEU A 332 -11.64 8.71 18.39
CA LEU A 332 -12.02 7.89 17.23
C LEU A 332 -11.30 8.40 15.98
N PRO A 333 -10.33 7.66 15.40
CA PRO A 333 -9.60 8.15 14.23
C PRO A 333 -10.39 7.87 12.94
N ALA A 334 -11.27 8.80 12.60
CA ALA A 334 -12.18 8.71 11.45
C ALA A 334 -12.20 10.04 10.67
N LEU A 335 -11.03 10.53 10.23
CA LEU A 335 -10.96 11.73 9.37
C LEU A 335 -11.66 11.49 8.04
N HIS A 336 -11.48 10.27 7.51
CA HIS A 336 -12.14 9.81 6.30
C HIS A 336 -13.09 8.63 6.61
N GLY A 337 -13.83 8.66 7.71
CA GLY A 337 -14.67 7.52 8.10
C GLY A 337 -13.90 6.29 8.61
N LEU A 338 -14.63 5.21 8.88
CA LEU A 338 -14.10 3.96 9.40
C LEU A 338 -14.00 2.91 8.30
N GLY A 339 -12.82 2.28 8.19
CA GLY A 339 -12.63 1.06 7.39
C GLY A 339 -13.01 -0.20 8.17
N THR A 340 -12.32 -1.30 7.89
CA THR A 340 -12.55 -2.63 8.47
C THR A 340 -12.62 -2.62 10.02
N PRO A 341 -13.54 -3.34 10.67
CA PRO A 341 -14.65 -4.12 10.09
C PRO A 341 -15.93 -3.28 9.85
N HIS A 342 -15.94 -2.00 10.22
CA HIS A 342 -17.18 -1.20 10.30
C HIS A 342 -17.65 -0.66 8.96
N ASN A 343 -16.73 -0.34 8.05
CA ASN A 343 -17.01 0.18 6.71
C ASN A 343 -18.05 1.33 6.72
N ASN A 344 -17.86 2.30 7.63
CA ASN A 344 -18.75 3.44 7.78
C ASN A 344 -18.09 4.70 7.21
N PRO A 345 -18.42 5.11 5.97
CA PRO A 345 -17.82 6.29 5.34
C PRO A 345 -18.28 7.61 5.98
N THR A 346 -19.39 7.62 6.72
CA THR A 346 -19.96 8.83 7.35
C THR A 346 -19.46 9.08 8.77
N ALA A 347 -18.69 8.14 9.34
CA ALA A 347 -18.09 8.34 10.65
C ALA A 347 -17.11 9.52 10.62
N SER A 348 -17.10 10.30 11.69
CA SER A 348 -16.21 11.44 11.85
C SER A 348 -15.34 11.26 13.09
N VAL A 349 -14.25 12.01 13.15
CA VAL A 349 -13.43 12.06 14.37
C VAL A 349 -14.30 12.47 15.56
N ALA A 350 -14.10 11.79 16.69
CA ALA A 350 -14.78 12.08 17.94
C ALA A 350 -13.78 12.03 19.10
N VAL A 351 -13.85 13.02 19.99
CA VAL A 351 -13.06 13.07 21.22
C VAL A 351 -14.01 13.01 22.40
N ARG A 352 -13.88 11.99 23.25
CA ARG A 352 -14.80 11.73 24.37
C ARG A 352 -14.04 11.52 25.67
N GLY A 353 -14.76 11.63 26.80
CA GLY A 353 -14.20 11.31 28.12
C GLY A 353 -13.31 12.39 28.73
N ARG A 354 -13.37 13.63 28.23
CA ARG A 354 -12.64 14.75 28.85
C ARG A 354 -13.20 15.08 30.23
N SER A 355 -12.32 15.34 31.18
CA SER A 355 -12.62 15.75 32.55
C SER A 355 -11.76 16.95 32.94
N ALA A 356 -11.97 17.48 34.16
CA ALA A 356 -11.13 18.55 34.72
C ALA A 356 -9.65 18.12 34.92
N THR A 357 -9.35 16.82 34.89
CA THR A 357 -7.98 16.28 35.04
C THR A 357 -7.33 15.91 33.71
N THR A 358 -8.01 16.09 32.58
CA THR A 358 -7.44 15.82 31.25
C THR A 358 -6.29 16.78 30.94
N THR A 359 -5.20 16.24 30.43
CA THR A 359 -3.98 16.99 30.06
C THR A 359 -3.66 16.80 28.58
N ALA A 360 -2.69 17.55 28.06
CA ALA A 360 -2.17 17.35 26.70
C ALA A 360 -1.61 15.93 26.51
N ALA A 361 -0.91 15.38 27.51
CA ALA A 361 -0.40 14.01 27.50
C ALA A 361 -1.53 12.96 27.35
N HIS A 362 -2.65 13.14 28.06
CA HIS A 362 -3.82 12.26 27.90
C HIS A 362 -4.42 12.32 26.50
N LEU A 363 -4.52 13.52 25.89
CA LEU A 363 -5.02 13.69 24.53
C LEU A 363 -4.08 13.06 23.50
N ALA A 364 -2.77 13.29 23.63
CA ALA A 364 -1.75 12.70 22.79
C ALA A 364 -1.78 11.16 22.86
N ARG A 365 -1.87 10.61 24.09
CA ARG A 365 -2.03 9.18 24.32
C ARG A 365 -3.30 8.62 23.67
N ALA A 366 -4.43 9.31 23.83
CA ALA A 366 -5.72 8.90 23.25
C ALA A 366 -5.69 8.82 21.71
N VAL A 367 -4.93 9.70 21.04
CA VAL A 367 -4.73 9.63 19.58
C VAL A 367 -4.01 8.35 19.18
N LEU A 368 -2.88 8.03 19.83
CA LEU A 368 -2.10 6.82 19.53
C LEU A 368 -2.86 5.54 19.90
N GLU A 369 -3.50 5.51 21.08
CA GLU A 369 -4.34 4.39 21.52
C GLU A 369 -5.53 4.19 20.60
N GLY A 370 -6.17 5.26 20.11
CA GLY A 370 -7.27 5.16 19.15
C GLY A 370 -6.86 4.46 17.86
N VAL A 371 -5.71 4.83 17.28
CA VAL A 371 -5.17 4.16 16.08
C VAL A 371 -4.82 2.69 16.37
N ALA A 372 -4.16 2.42 17.51
CA ALA A 372 -3.79 1.06 17.90
C ALA A 372 -5.00 0.16 18.20
N LEU A 373 -6.05 0.68 18.85
CA LEU A 373 -7.31 -0.02 19.11
C LEU A 373 -8.05 -0.35 17.81
N ARG A 374 -8.08 0.58 16.84
CA ARG A 374 -8.63 0.30 15.51
C ARG A 374 -7.87 -0.82 14.80
N MET A 375 -6.54 -0.85 14.90
CA MET A 375 -5.75 -1.97 14.38
C MET A 375 -6.02 -3.26 15.17
N ALA A 376 -6.21 -3.18 16.48
CA ALA A 376 -6.53 -4.33 17.33
C ALA A 376 -7.84 -5.02 16.93
N GLU A 377 -8.86 -4.26 16.51
CA GLU A 377 -10.09 -4.83 15.93
C GLU A 377 -9.81 -5.67 14.69
N ILE A 378 -8.95 -5.17 13.78
CA ILE A 378 -8.60 -5.85 12.53
C ILE A 378 -7.71 -7.07 12.80
N VAL A 379 -6.74 -6.95 13.69
CA VAL A 379 -5.86 -8.05 14.12
C VAL A 379 -6.66 -9.17 14.79
N HIS A 380 -7.63 -8.82 15.65
CA HIS A 380 -8.51 -9.79 16.28
C HIS A 380 -9.36 -10.54 15.24
N LEU A 381 -9.91 -9.81 14.25
CA LEU A 381 -10.66 -10.39 13.15
C LEU A 381 -9.81 -11.37 12.33
N ALA A 382 -8.60 -10.95 11.93
CA ALA A 382 -7.64 -11.75 11.20
C ALA A 382 -7.23 -13.02 11.96
N ALA A 383 -6.86 -12.90 13.24
CA ALA A 383 -6.41 -14.02 14.06
C ALA A 383 -7.54 -15.03 14.38
N THR A 384 -8.80 -14.63 14.23
CA THR A 384 -9.96 -15.53 14.40
C THR A 384 -10.23 -16.36 13.14
N HIS A 385 -9.89 -15.85 11.95
CA HIS A 385 -10.21 -16.49 10.66
C HIS A 385 -9.00 -17.16 9.98
N HIS A 386 -7.78 -16.87 10.42
CA HIS A 386 -6.55 -17.39 9.83
C HIS A 386 -5.66 -18.06 10.89
N PRO A 387 -4.76 -18.99 10.49
CA PRO A 387 -3.93 -19.75 11.41
C PRO A 387 -2.77 -18.90 11.97
N ILE A 388 -3.10 -17.88 12.76
CA ILE A 388 -2.15 -16.95 13.36
C ILE A 388 -2.03 -17.28 14.85
N GLY A 389 -0.85 -17.76 15.25
CA GLY A 389 -0.58 -18.10 16.64
C GLY A 389 -0.82 -16.93 17.61
N PRO A 390 -1.26 -17.20 18.85
CA PRO A 390 -1.57 -16.16 19.83
C PRO A 390 -0.35 -15.33 20.24
N THR A 391 0.85 -15.91 20.16
CA THR A 391 2.13 -15.26 20.48
C THR A 391 2.93 -14.86 19.23
N THR A 392 2.37 -15.09 18.03
CA THR A 392 3.00 -14.71 16.77
C THR A 392 3.13 -13.20 16.73
N ALA A 393 4.37 -12.73 16.56
CA ALA A 393 4.66 -11.32 16.49
C ALA A 393 4.00 -10.69 15.26
N LEU A 394 3.63 -9.41 15.36
CA LEU A 394 3.19 -8.60 14.22
C LEU A 394 4.37 -7.75 13.72
N PRO A 395 4.92 -8.04 12.52
CA PRO A 395 5.86 -7.15 11.86
C PRO A 395 5.18 -5.84 11.48
N VAL A 396 5.82 -4.72 11.77
CA VAL A 396 5.30 -3.39 11.46
C VAL A 396 6.32 -2.52 10.74
N ASP A 397 5.80 -1.63 9.88
CA ASP A 397 6.58 -0.67 9.11
C ASP A 397 5.79 0.62 8.84
N GLY A 398 6.42 1.60 8.19
CA GLY A 398 5.82 2.90 7.91
C GLY A 398 6.10 3.97 8.96
N GLY A 399 5.85 5.23 8.61
CA GLY A 399 6.31 6.40 9.36
C GLY A 399 5.84 6.48 10.81
N LEU A 400 4.60 6.07 11.13
CA LEU A 400 4.08 6.12 12.50
C LEU A 400 4.83 5.14 13.43
N THR A 401 5.36 4.05 12.87
CA THR A 401 6.12 3.06 13.65
C THR A 401 7.46 3.59 14.11
N ARG A 402 7.94 4.75 13.65
CA ARG A 402 9.15 5.40 14.21
C ARG A 402 8.99 5.77 15.69
N SER A 403 7.75 5.89 16.18
CA SER A 403 7.47 6.12 17.60
C SER A 403 7.52 4.81 18.38
N ASP A 404 8.53 4.65 19.24
CA ASP A 404 8.64 3.52 20.17
C ASP A 404 7.44 3.46 21.13
N VAL A 405 6.91 4.61 21.52
CA VAL A 405 5.68 4.73 22.33
C VAL A 405 4.50 4.11 21.60
N PHE A 406 4.31 4.40 20.31
CA PHE A 406 3.25 3.80 19.52
C PHE A 406 3.42 2.28 19.37
N CYS A 407 4.63 1.82 19.07
CA CYS A 407 4.92 0.39 18.95
C CYS A 407 4.66 -0.38 20.25
N GLN A 408 4.99 0.20 21.40
CA GLN A 408 4.69 -0.38 22.70
C GLN A 408 3.19 -0.40 22.99
N ILE A 409 2.48 0.71 22.76
CA ILE A 409 1.01 0.78 22.89
C ILE A 409 0.34 -0.29 22.02
N LEU A 410 0.81 -0.44 20.78
CA LEU A 410 0.30 -1.45 19.86
C LEU A 410 0.56 -2.87 20.41
N ALA A 411 1.78 -3.19 20.85
CA ALA A 411 2.09 -4.49 21.43
C ALA A 411 1.18 -4.80 22.63
N ASP A 412 1.02 -3.84 23.53
CA ASP A 412 0.17 -3.94 24.72
C ASP A 412 -1.29 -4.21 24.36
N LEU A 413 -1.89 -3.41 23.46
CA LEU A 413 -3.30 -3.54 23.09
C LEU A 413 -3.61 -4.76 22.23
N LEU A 414 -2.63 -5.25 21.47
CA LEU A 414 -2.76 -6.52 20.75
C LEU A 414 -2.52 -7.75 21.64
N ALA A 415 -1.95 -7.56 22.84
CA ALA A 415 -1.41 -8.60 23.71
C ALA A 415 -0.51 -9.60 22.97
N ARG A 416 0.28 -9.11 22.01
CA ARG A 416 1.26 -9.89 21.26
C ARG A 416 2.46 -9.03 20.92
N PRO A 417 3.64 -9.65 20.69
CA PRO A 417 4.83 -8.90 20.35
C PRO A 417 4.69 -8.15 19.04
N VAL A 418 5.29 -6.97 18.96
CA VAL A 418 5.43 -6.19 17.73
C VAL A 418 6.91 -6.15 17.36
N THR A 419 7.23 -6.31 16.08
CA THR A 419 8.62 -6.23 15.59
C THR A 419 8.74 -5.16 14.52
N ARG A 420 9.72 -4.27 14.66
CA ARG A 420 9.99 -3.17 13.74
C ARG A 420 11.43 -3.27 13.24
N ARG A 421 11.65 -3.20 11.92
CA ARG A 421 13.00 -3.06 11.37
C ARG A 421 13.53 -1.64 11.58
N HIS A 422 14.85 -1.48 11.72
CA HIS A 422 15.49 -0.16 11.73
C HIS A 422 15.15 0.63 10.47
N GLN A 423 15.14 -0.05 9.32
CA GLN A 423 14.62 0.51 8.08
C GLN A 423 13.09 0.38 8.07
N VAL A 424 12.40 1.50 8.37
CA VAL A 424 10.94 1.54 8.43
C VAL A 424 10.27 1.61 7.05
N GLU A 425 11.01 1.95 5.98
CA GLU A 425 10.49 1.94 4.61
C GLU A 425 10.56 0.51 4.03
N ALA A 426 9.64 -0.34 4.45
CA ALA A 426 9.62 -1.77 4.07
C ALA A 426 9.34 -1.98 2.58
N THR A 427 8.56 -1.10 1.93
CA THR A 427 8.17 -1.27 0.52
C THR A 427 9.37 -1.31 -0.43
N ALA A 428 10.30 -0.38 -0.31
CA ALA A 428 11.49 -0.35 -1.16
C ALA A 428 12.39 -1.58 -0.93
N TRP A 429 12.56 -2.00 0.33
CA TRP A 429 13.27 -3.24 0.65
C TRP A 429 12.56 -4.47 0.07
N GLY A 430 11.24 -4.53 0.22
CA GLY A 430 10.41 -5.60 -0.32
C GLY A 430 10.52 -5.74 -1.83
N ALA A 431 10.49 -4.62 -2.55
CA ALA A 431 10.73 -4.58 -3.99
C ALA A 431 12.13 -5.08 -4.34
N ALA A 432 13.17 -4.57 -3.68
CA ALA A 432 14.56 -4.99 -3.91
C ALA A 432 14.77 -6.49 -3.64
N ARG A 433 14.19 -7.00 -2.55
CA ARG A 433 14.24 -8.42 -2.16
C ARG A 433 13.49 -9.31 -3.14
N ALA A 434 12.30 -8.91 -3.58
CA ALA A 434 11.55 -9.61 -4.63
C ALA A 434 12.35 -9.60 -5.95
N GLY A 435 13.01 -8.49 -6.27
CA GLY A 435 13.90 -8.36 -7.42
C GLY A 435 15.06 -9.35 -7.36
N ALA A 436 15.73 -9.45 -6.21
CA ALA A 436 16.79 -10.40 -5.96
C ALA A 436 16.33 -11.86 -6.15
N GLN A 437 15.17 -12.21 -5.58
CA GLN A 437 14.55 -13.52 -5.76
C GLN A 437 14.32 -13.83 -7.26
N GLY A 438 13.82 -12.87 -8.03
CA GLY A 438 13.55 -13.04 -9.45
C GLY A 438 14.78 -13.31 -10.32
N VAL A 439 15.97 -12.88 -9.89
CA VAL A 439 17.23 -13.09 -10.60
C VAL A 439 18.14 -14.15 -9.95
N GLY A 440 17.66 -14.83 -8.90
CA GLY A 440 18.42 -15.86 -8.19
C GLY A 440 19.52 -15.35 -7.27
N VAL A 441 19.44 -14.09 -6.81
CA VAL A 441 20.34 -13.56 -5.77
C VAL A 441 19.77 -13.89 -4.40
N GLU A 442 20.55 -14.62 -3.59
CA GLU A 442 20.15 -14.97 -2.24
C GLU A 442 20.18 -13.74 -1.33
N THR A 443 19.09 -13.52 -0.60
CA THR A 443 18.99 -12.49 0.43
C THR A 443 18.92 -13.13 1.80
N SER A 444 19.63 -12.58 2.79
CA SER A 444 19.54 -13.06 4.17
C SER A 444 18.49 -12.29 4.97
N ASP A 445 17.89 -12.97 5.95
CA ASP A 445 16.92 -12.37 6.87
C ASP A 445 17.53 -12.16 8.25
N SER A 446 18.56 -11.31 8.33
CA SER A 446 19.14 -11.00 9.63
C SER A 446 18.11 -10.30 10.51
N THR A 447 17.89 -10.87 11.70
CA THR A 447 17.10 -10.27 12.78
C THR A 447 17.87 -9.18 13.53
N ASP A 448 19.16 -9.00 13.24
CA ASP A 448 20.02 -8.02 13.92
C ASP A 448 19.55 -6.58 13.70
N PHE A 449 18.69 -6.36 12.70
CA PHE A 449 18.11 -5.07 12.36
C PHE A 449 16.66 -4.90 12.84
N CYS A 450 16.18 -5.77 13.72
CA CYS A 450 14.80 -5.75 14.23
C CYS A 450 14.76 -5.41 15.73
N GLN A 451 14.00 -4.38 16.09
CA GLN A 451 13.59 -4.12 17.46
C GLN A 451 12.29 -4.86 17.77
N ARG A 452 12.19 -5.41 18.98
CA ARG A 452 11.02 -6.14 19.46
C ARG A 452 10.40 -5.45 20.67
N PHE A 453 9.10 -5.20 20.60
CA PHE A 453 8.28 -4.66 21.67
C PHE A 453 7.41 -5.80 22.20
N ASN A 454 7.64 -6.19 23.46
CA ASN A 454 6.84 -7.24 24.09
C ASN A 454 5.66 -6.61 24.82
N PRO A 455 4.48 -7.24 24.79
CA PRO A 455 3.34 -6.75 25.55
C PRO A 455 3.63 -6.77 27.05
N THR A 456 3.28 -5.70 27.72
CA THR A 456 3.28 -5.58 29.18
C THR A 456 1.89 -5.86 29.77
N LEU A 457 0.83 -5.67 28.96
CA LEU A 457 -0.54 -6.04 29.32
C LEU A 457 -0.78 -7.54 29.12
N THR A 458 -1.58 -8.12 30.00
CA THR A 458 -2.09 -9.48 29.83
C THR A 458 -3.12 -9.54 28.69
N PRO A 459 -3.33 -10.71 28.06
CA PRO A 459 -4.39 -10.89 27.06
C PRO A 459 -5.79 -10.51 27.56
N THR A 460 -6.06 -10.65 28.85
CA THR A 460 -7.36 -10.29 29.44
C THR A 460 -7.53 -8.78 29.54
N GLU A 461 -6.51 -8.04 29.99
CA GLU A 461 -6.55 -6.58 30.05
C GLU A 461 -6.69 -5.95 28.66
N ALA A 462 -5.92 -6.45 27.68
CA ALA A 462 -6.01 -5.98 26.30
C ALA A 462 -7.42 -6.18 25.72
N ARG A 463 -8.01 -7.38 25.91
CA ARG A 463 -9.40 -7.65 25.51
C ARG A 463 -10.41 -6.74 26.21
N GLN A 464 -10.23 -6.48 27.51
CA GLN A 464 -11.11 -5.59 28.26
C GLN A 464 -11.05 -4.17 27.70
N ARG A 465 -9.86 -3.63 27.40
CA ARG A 465 -9.68 -2.31 26.77
C ARG A 465 -10.34 -2.27 25.39
N LEU A 466 -10.16 -3.30 24.58
CA LEU A 466 -10.81 -3.42 23.27
C LEU A 466 -12.35 -3.42 23.37
N HIS A 467 -12.91 -4.17 24.32
CA HIS A 467 -14.35 -4.18 24.56
C HIS A 467 -14.88 -2.82 25.05
N GLN A 468 -14.17 -2.15 25.96
CA GLN A 468 -14.53 -0.81 26.43
C GLN A 468 -14.52 0.20 25.29
N TRP A 469 -13.50 0.17 24.44
CA TRP A 469 -13.41 0.95 23.21
C TRP A 469 -14.62 0.75 22.30
N GLN A 470 -14.98 -0.51 22.02
CA GLN A 470 -16.13 -0.83 21.18
C GLN A 470 -17.45 -0.31 21.78
N ALA A 471 -17.64 -0.48 23.10
CA ALA A 471 -18.84 -0.06 23.79
C ALA A 471 -18.99 1.47 23.89
N GLN A 472 -17.91 2.19 24.21
CA GLN A 472 -17.96 3.62 24.57
C GLN A 472 -17.71 4.54 23.37
N THR A 473 -16.89 4.10 22.42
CA THR A 473 -16.48 4.93 21.28
C THR A 473 -17.34 4.66 20.06
N LEU A 474 -17.64 3.39 19.73
CA LEU A 474 -18.28 3.02 18.45
C LEU A 474 -19.81 2.99 18.50
N ASN A 475 -20.42 2.49 19.58
CA ASN A 475 -21.86 2.16 19.63
C ASN A 475 -22.86 3.33 19.67
N PHE A 476 -22.41 4.59 19.63
CA PHE A 476 -23.31 5.75 19.57
C PHE A 476 -23.47 6.35 18.16
N SER A 477 -22.74 5.83 17.17
CA SER A 477 -22.84 6.28 15.77
C SER A 477 -24.10 5.75 15.06
N GLN A 478 -24.74 4.69 15.58
CA GLN A 478 -25.90 4.04 14.96
C GLN A 478 -27.28 4.65 15.33
N LYS A 479 -27.33 5.68 16.19
CA LYS A 479 -28.62 6.27 16.64
C LYS A 479 -29.21 7.33 15.71
N LYS A 480 -28.57 7.66 14.57
CA LYS A 480 -29.07 8.69 13.63
C LYS A 480 -29.98 8.17 12.52
N ASP A 481 -30.10 6.84 12.30
CA ASP A 481 -30.99 6.27 11.28
C ASP A 481 -32.36 5.81 11.83
N LYS A 482 -32.78 6.35 12.98
CA LYS A 482 -34.12 6.08 13.56
C LYS A 482 -34.88 7.36 13.96
N SER A 483 -34.75 8.42 13.16
CA SER A 483 -35.63 9.59 13.27
C SER A 483 -36.17 9.98 11.91
#